data_AF-A0A922XLN5-F1
#
_entry.id   AF-A0A922XLN5-F1
#
_cell.length_a   1.000
_cell.length_b   1.000
_cell.length_c   1.000
_cell.angle_alpha   90.00
_cell.angle_beta   90.00
_cell.angle_gamma   90.00
#
_symmetry.space_group_name_H-M   'P 1'
#
loop_
_entity.id
_entity.type
_entity.pdbx_description
1 polymer ?
#
loop_
_entity_poly.entity_id
_entity_poly.type
_entity_poly.pdbx_seq_one_letter_code
_entity_poly.pdbx_strand_id
1 'polypeptide(L)'
;MQKVYAGLKENWVEKADHLALRLNMDKGTVLGALSAFTQAGRVIYDINNGSYRIRELSRESLPLDELRFSNPREESANRFVLTNKVKVAVATREGKQILSGTVADGNKAYEPELVIDKDDRAVSGKCTCNFYSQNKMMQGPCEHMLALRMMVREKQKQ
;
A
#
# COMPACT_ATOMS: atom_id res chain seq x y z
N MET A 1 4.01 5.70 25.88
CA MET A 1 4.16 6.42 24.59
C MET A 1 3.27 7.65 24.49
N GLN A 2 1.95 7.56 24.78
CA GLN A 2 1.03 8.71 24.64
C GLN A 2 1.39 9.93 25.53
N LYS A 3 1.94 9.70 26.73
CA LYS A 3 2.46 10.77 27.62
C LYS A 3 3.62 11.56 27.01
N VAL A 4 4.54 10.90 26.30
CA VAL A 4 5.68 11.54 25.63
C VAL A 4 5.18 12.45 24.51
N TYR A 5 4.20 11.97 23.75
CA TYR A 5 3.57 12.76 22.69
C TYR A 5 2.83 13.99 23.23
N ALA A 6 2.00 13.79 24.27
CA ALA A 6 1.27 14.86 24.92
C ALA A 6 2.22 15.91 25.52
N GLY A 7 3.29 15.47 26.19
CA GLY A 7 4.32 16.36 26.72
C GLY A 7 4.98 17.18 25.61
N LEU A 8 5.42 16.55 24.53
CA LEU A 8 6.00 17.28 23.40
C LEU A 8 4.98 18.26 22.76
N LYS A 9 3.68 17.95 22.80
CA LYS A 9 2.60 18.78 22.25
C LYS A 9 2.36 20.07 23.02
N GLU A 10 2.75 20.14 24.28
CA GLU A 10 2.67 21.38 25.07
C GLU A 10 3.67 22.44 24.57
N ASN A 11 4.90 22.02 24.27
CA ASN A 11 5.99 22.92 23.86
C ASN A 11 6.21 22.97 22.35
N TRP A 12 5.60 22.05 21.59
CA TRP A 12 5.74 21.82 20.14
C TRP A 12 7.14 21.41 19.66
N VAL A 13 8.19 21.83 20.37
CA VAL A 13 9.60 21.55 20.09
C VAL A 13 10.35 21.36 21.40
N GLU A 14 11.04 20.24 21.57
CA GLU A 14 11.82 19.97 22.79
C GLU A 14 12.96 18.97 22.54
N LYS A 15 14.05 19.09 23.30
CA LYS A 15 15.13 18.09 23.31
C LYS A 15 14.69 16.86 24.11
N ALA A 16 15.12 15.67 23.70
CA ALA A 16 14.76 14.42 24.39
C ALA A 16 15.16 14.42 25.88
N ASP A 17 16.31 15.01 26.22
CA ASP A 17 16.78 15.13 27.60
C ASP A 17 15.84 15.97 28.48
N HIS A 18 15.41 17.12 27.97
CA HIS A 18 14.51 18.03 28.69
C HIS A 18 13.13 17.39 28.85
N LEU A 19 12.63 16.73 27.80
CA LEU A 19 11.35 16.03 27.84
C LEU A 19 11.36 14.86 28.83
N ALA A 20 12.47 14.12 28.91
CA ALA A 20 12.65 13.03 29.87
C ALA A 20 12.65 13.54 31.32
N LEU A 21 13.39 14.62 31.59
CA LEU A 21 13.41 15.26 32.92
C LEU A 21 12.03 15.76 33.33
N ARG A 22 11.33 16.47 32.44
CA ARG A 22 10.02 17.05 32.72
C ARG A 22 8.93 16.02 32.94
N LEU A 23 8.96 14.93 32.18
CA LEU A 23 8.00 13.83 32.33
C LEU A 23 8.41 12.82 33.42
N ASN A 24 9.57 13.00 34.06
CA ASN A 24 10.18 12.07 35.00
C ASN A 24 10.22 10.63 34.44
N MET A 25 10.72 10.50 33.19
CA MET A 25 10.79 9.24 32.45
C MET A 25 12.25 8.92 32.09
N ASP A 26 12.53 7.62 31.95
CA ASP A 26 13.81 7.17 31.41
C ASP A 26 14.03 7.71 29.98
N LYS A 27 15.25 8.18 29.71
CA LYS A 27 15.64 8.77 28.42
C LYS A 27 15.51 7.77 27.28
N GLY A 28 15.87 6.50 27.49
CA GLY A 28 15.74 5.45 26.48
C GLY A 28 14.28 5.23 26.07
N THR A 29 13.37 5.25 27.04
CA THR A 29 11.93 5.16 26.81
C THR A 29 11.39 6.34 26.00
N VAL A 30 11.85 7.56 26.30
CA VAL A 30 11.47 8.78 25.57
C VAL A 30 12.00 8.74 24.13
N LEU A 31 13.27 8.39 23.93
CA LEU A 31 13.87 8.27 22.60
C LEU A 31 13.20 7.18 21.76
N GLY A 32 12.87 6.03 22.35
CA GLY A 32 12.13 4.96 21.67
C GLY A 32 10.75 5.43 21.21
N ALA A 33 10.02 6.15 22.06
CA ALA A 33 8.72 6.71 21.70
C ALA A 33 8.82 7.78 20.60
N LEU A 34 9.77 8.71 20.71
CA LEU A 34 10.01 9.75 19.70
C LEU A 34 10.39 9.14 18.34
N SER A 35 11.22 8.10 18.34
CA SER A 35 11.60 7.38 17.13
C SER A 35 10.39 6.72 16.46
N ALA A 36 9.51 6.09 17.23
CA ALA A 36 8.26 5.51 16.71
C ALA A 36 7.34 6.60 16.13
N PHE A 37 7.23 7.76 16.77
CA PHE A 37 6.44 8.88 16.24
C PHE A 37 7.05 9.52 14.99
N THR A 38 8.37 9.47 14.83
CA THR A 38 9.03 9.88 13.59
C THR A 38 8.77 8.92 12.45
N GLN A 39 8.82 7.61 12.70
CA GLN A 39 8.42 6.61 11.71
C GLN A 39 6.95 6.75 11.30
N ALA A 40 6.08 7.13 12.24
CA ALA A 40 4.67 7.41 11.99
C ALA A 40 4.40 8.80 11.38
N GLY A 41 5.41 9.61 11.09
CA GLY A 41 5.24 10.95 10.48
C GLY A 41 4.55 11.99 11.38
N ARG A 42 4.55 11.79 12.70
CA ARG A 42 3.95 12.71 13.69
C ARG A 42 4.97 13.67 14.30
N VAL A 43 6.23 13.25 14.38
CA VAL A 43 7.34 14.02 14.99
C VAL A 43 8.53 14.03 14.04
N ILE A 44 9.20 15.17 13.86
CA ILE A 44 10.42 15.28 13.07
C ILE A 44 11.60 15.61 13.99
N TYR A 45 12.75 15.01 13.70
CA TYR A 45 14.00 15.38 14.36
C TYR A 45 14.70 16.51 13.60
N ASP A 46 14.95 17.63 14.29
CA ASP A 46 15.71 18.77 13.80
C ASP A 46 17.19 18.56 14.13
N ILE A 47 17.97 18.20 13.10
CA ILE A 47 19.40 17.89 13.23
C ILE A 47 20.20 19.13 13.69
N ASN A 48 19.81 20.33 13.24
CA ASN A 48 20.56 21.55 13.54
C ASN A 48 20.46 21.92 15.02
N ASN A 49 19.28 21.72 15.62
CA ASN A 49 18.99 22.08 17.01
C ASN A 49 19.05 20.89 17.98
N GLY A 50 19.18 19.67 17.46
CA GLY A 50 19.13 18.43 18.23
C GLY A 50 17.80 18.22 18.97
N SER A 51 16.70 18.74 18.43
CA SER A 51 15.38 18.74 19.07
C SER A 51 14.34 17.98 18.25
N TYR A 52 13.30 17.50 18.92
CA TYR A 52 12.15 16.89 18.27
C TYR A 52 11.04 17.91 18.15
N ARG A 53 10.35 17.92 17.00
CA ARG A 53 9.26 18.84 16.68
C ARG A 53 8.02 18.06 16.34
N ILE A 54 6.86 18.48 16.83
CA ILE A 54 5.60 17.96 16.31
C ILE A 54 5.34 18.58 14.95
N ARG A 55 5.19 17.73 13.95
CA ARG A 55 4.75 18.11 12.62
C ARG A 55 3.84 17.01 12.11
N GLU A 56 2.63 16.98 12.66
CA GLU A 56 1.58 16.11 12.14
C GLU A 56 1.32 16.48 10.67
N LEU A 57 1.58 15.54 9.76
CA LEU A 57 1.27 15.72 8.33
C LEU A 57 -0.24 15.92 8.09
N SER A 58 -1.08 15.41 9.00
CA SER A 58 -2.53 15.54 9.03
C SER A 58 -3.04 15.58 10.48
N ARG A 59 -4.07 16.39 10.75
CA ARG A 59 -4.74 16.48 12.07
C ARG A 59 -5.46 15.18 12.45
N GLU A 60 -5.92 14.44 11.44
CA GLU A 60 -6.55 13.13 11.59
C GLU A 60 -5.57 12.05 11.17
N SER A 61 -5.70 10.84 11.75
CA SER A 61 -4.88 9.71 11.33
C SER A 61 -5.05 9.51 9.83
N LEU A 62 -3.94 9.43 9.10
CA LEU A 62 -4.00 9.13 7.67
C LEU A 62 -4.73 7.80 7.50
N PRO A 63 -5.74 7.71 6.62
CA PRO A 63 -6.44 6.47 6.35
C PRO A 63 -5.55 5.59 5.47
N LEU A 64 -4.54 4.97 6.09
CA LEU A 64 -3.54 4.18 5.39
C LEU A 64 -4.17 3.06 4.55
N ASP A 65 -5.30 2.52 5.00
CA ASP A 65 -6.05 1.48 4.28
C ASP A 65 -6.66 2.02 2.97
N GLU A 66 -7.21 3.23 2.97
CA GLU A 66 -7.74 3.89 1.77
C GLU A 66 -6.61 4.36 0.84
N LEU A 67 -5.50 4.81 1.41
CA LEU A 67 -4.32 5.25 0.67
C LEU A 67 -3.48 4.09 0.13
N ARG A 68 -3.72 2.86 0.59
CA ARG A 68 -2.97 1.68 0.16
C ARG A 68 -3.18 1.37 -1.32
N PHE A 69 -4.34 1.69 -1.86
CA PHE A 69 -4.72 1.37 -3.23
C PHE A 69 -4.93 2.64 -4.05
N SER A 70 -4.46 2.63 -5.29
CA SER A 70 -4.60 3.79 -6.18
C SER A 70 -6.05 3.97 -6.66
N ASN A 71 -6.85 2.89 -6.63
CA ASN A 71 -8.25 2.88 -7.01
C ASN A 71 -8.99 1.63 -6.46
N PRO A 72 -10.34 1.62 -6.47
CA PRO A 72 -11.15 0.49 -5.98
C PRO A 72 -10.97 -0.84 -6.74
N ARG A 73 -10.51 -0.79 -8.00
CA ARG A 73 -10.26 -2.02 -8.80
C ARG A 73 -8.98 -2.71 -8.35
N GLU A 74 -7.97 -1.94 -7.97
CA GLU A 74 -6.73 -2.43 -7.39
C GLU A 74 -6.99 -3.09 -6.03
N GLU A 75 -7.81 -2.45 -5.18
CA GLU A 75 -8.27 -3.03 -3.92
C GLU A 75 -8.98 -4.37 -4.12
N SER A 76 -9.93 -4.42 -5.07
CA SER A 76 -10.68 -5.65 -5.39
C SER A 76 -9.76 -6.75 -5.92
N ALA A 77 -8.81 -6.41 -6.80
CA ALA A 77 -7.81 -7.33 -7.32
C ALA A 77 -6.97 -7.95 -6.19
N ASN A 78 -6.49 -7.12 -5.27
CA ASN A 78 -5.73 -7.56 -4.11
C ASN A 78 -6.55 -8.49 -3.20
N ARG A 79 -7.85 -8.20 -2.99
CA ARG A 79 -8.75 -9.09 -2.25
C ARG A 79 -8.86 -10.47 -2.88
N PHE A 80 -8.92 -10.57 -4.21
CA PHE A 80 -8.99 -11.87 -4.89
C PHE A 80 -7.71 -12.70 -4.70
N VAL A 81 -6.54 -12.03 -4.76
CA VAL A 81 -5.25 -12.69 -4.53
C VAL A 81 -5.13 -13.17 -3.08
N LEU A 82 -5.45 -12.32 -2.10
CA LEU A 82 -5.40 -12.68 -0.68
C LEU A 82 -6.32 -13.84 -0.30
N THR A 83 -7.47 -13.95 -0.98
CA THR A 83 -8.43 -15.05 -0.75
C THR A 83 -8.10 -16.32 -1.56
N ASN A 84 -6.94 -16.37 -2.23
CA ASN A 84 -6.52 -17.48 -3.09
C ASN A 84 -7.56 -17.89 -4.16
N LYS A 85 -8.34 -16.92 -4.63
CA LYS A 85 -9.39 -17.12 -5.65
C LYS A 85 -8.89 -16.95 -7.07
N VAL A 86 -7.58 -16.83 -7.26
CA VAL A 86 -6.93 -16.56 -8.54
C VAL A 86 -6.08 -17.76 -8.96
N LYS A 87 -6.40 -18.34 -10.12
CA LYS A 87 -5.56 -19.30 -10.81
C LYS A 87 -4.99 -18.61 -12.04
N VAL A 88 -3.67 -18.58 -12.18
CA VAL A 88 -2.98 -17.93 -13.29
C VAL A 88 -1.99 -18.88 -13.96
N ALA A 89 -2.03 -18.88 -15.29
CA ALA A 89 -1.03 -19.45 -16.18
C ALA A 89 -0.31 -18.31 -16.90
N VAL A 90 1.01 -18.48 -17.10
CA VAL A 90 1.86 -17.51 -17.76
C VAL A 90 2.45 -18.16 -18.99
N ALA A 91 2.22 -17.56 -20.16
CA ALA A 91 2.89 -17.91 -21.40
C ALA A 91 3.73 -16.73 -21.88
N THR A 92 4.85 -17.00 -22.53
CA THR A 92 5.65 -15.95 -23.18
C THR A 92 5.67 -16.22 -24.68
N ARG A 93 5.29 -15.22 -25.48
CA ARG A 93 5.30 -15.31 -26.94
C ARG A 93 5.84 -14.02 -27.53
N GLU A 94 6.82 -14.14 -28.43
CA GLU A 94 7.42 -12.98 -29.13
C GLU A 94 7.90 -11.87 -28.17
N GLY A 95 8.33 -12.27 -26.97
CA GLY A 95 8.78 -11.34 -25.93
C GLY A 95 7.66 -10.58 -25.21
N LYS A 96 6.39 -10.93 -25.43
CA LYS A 96 5.24 -10.49 -24.63
C LYS A 96 4.84 -11.59 -23.66
N GLN A 97 4.45 -11.21 -22.45
CA GLN A 97 3.86 -12.11 -21.46
C GLN A 97 2.35 -12.12 -21.62
N ILE A 98 1.78 -13.31 -21.75
CA ILE A 98 0.34 -13.54 -21.83
C ILE A 98 -0.06 -14.20 -20.53
N LEU A 99 -0.83 -13.48 -19.73
CA LEU A 99 -1.41 -13.95 -18.48
C LEU A 99 -2.83 -14.40 -18.78
N SER A 100 -3.16 -15.65 -18.50
CA SER A 100 -4.52 -16.16 -18.63
C SER A 100 -4.87 -16.97 -17.39
N GLY A 101 -6.15 -17.02 -17.04
CA GLY A 101 -6.52 -17.72 -15.84
C GLY A 101 -7.98 -17.57 -15.46
N THR A 102 -8.27 -17.94 -14.22
CA THR A 102 -9.61 -17.88 -13.65
C THR A 102 -9.58 -17.11 -12.35
N VAL A 103 -10.50 -16.15 -12.20
CA VAL A 103 -10.70 -15.37 -10.98
C VAL A 103 -12.13 -15.60 -10.50
N ALA A 104 -12.27 -16.15 -9.29
CA ALA A 104 -13.58 -16.34 -8.68
C ALA A 104 -14.00 -15.08 -7.92
N ASP A 105 -15.13 -14.49 -8.32
CA ASP A 105 -15.75 -13.34 -7.68
C ASP A 105 -17.20 -13.67 -7.32
N GLY A 106 -17.45 -13.78 -6.01
CA GLY A 106 -18.70 -14.34 -5.47
C GLY A 106 -18.96 -15.76 -5.99
N ASN A 107 -20.11 -15.95 -6.64
CA ASN A 107 -20.55 -17.23 -7.22
C ASN A 107 -20.19 -17.39 -8.70
N LYS A 108 -19.49 -16.43 -9.29
CA LYS A 108 -19.09 -16.47 -10.70
C LYS A 108 -17.58 -16.59 -10.84
N ALA A 109 -17.16 -17.37 -11.82
CA ALA A 109 -15.78 -17.45 -12.24
C ALA A 109 -15.62 -16.66 -13.54
N TYR A 110 -14.65 -15.76 -13.57
CA TYR A 110 -14.28 -14.99 -14.76
C TYR A 110 -12.98 -15.53 -15.34
N GLU A 111 -12.86 -15.45 -16.66
CA GLU A 111 -11.68 -15.91 -17.40
C GLU A 111 -10.96 -14.71 -18.03
N PRO A 112 -10.20 -13.94 -17.23
CA PRO A 112 -9.40 -12.85 -17.75
C PRO A 112 -8.17 -13.36 -18.52
N GLU A 113 -7.80 -12.59 -19.54
CA GLU A 113 -6.55 -12.63 -20.26
C GLU A 113 -5.94 -11.22 -20.27
N LEU A 114 -4.64 -11.11 -20.03
CA LEU A 114 -3.89 -9.86 -20.05
C LEU A 114 -2.55 -10.08 -20.75
N VAL A 115 -2.26 -9.28 -21.76
CA VAL A 115 -0.98 -9.28 -22.46
C VAL A 115 -0.15 -8.09 -21.99
N ILE A 116 1.06 -8.39 -21.56
CA ILE A 116 2.06 -7.45 -21.05
C ILE A 116 3.26 -7.45 -21.98
N ASP A 117 3.73 -6.28 -22.39
CA ASP A 117 4.94 -6.16 -23.22
C ASP A 117 6.23 -6.18 -22.38
N LYS A 118 7.36 -5.97 -23.05
CA LYS A 118 8.69 -5.97 -22.41
C LYS A 118 8.90 -4.79 -21.45
N ASP A 119 8.11 -3.74 -21.59
CA ASP A 119 8.16 -2.53 -20.75
C ASP A 119 7.17 -2.62 -19.58
N ASP A 120 6.66 -3.82 -19.28
CA ASP A 120 5.66 -4.10 -18.23
C ASP A 120 4.34 -3.30 -18.43
N ARG A 121 3.99 -2.97 -19.68
CA ARG A 121 2.73 -2.28 -20.03
C ARG A 121 1.67 -3.29 -20.45
N ALA A 122 0.45 -3.08 -19.96
CA ALA A 122 -0.73 -3.83 -20.41
C ALA A 122 -1.14 -3.36 -21.81
N VAL A 123 -0.82 -4.14 -22.84
CA VAL A 123 -1.06 -3.78 -24.25
C VAL A 123 -2.38 -4.29 -24.79
N SER A 124 -2.88 -5.41 -24.27
CA SER A 124 -4.20 -5.94 -24.60
C SER A 124 -4.72 -6.84 -23.49
N GLY A 125 -6.01 -7.15 -23.52
CA GLY A 125 -6.62 -8.08 -22.59
C GLY A 125 -8.05 -8.40 -22.99
N LYS A 126 -8.60 -9.48 -22.42
CA LYS A 126 -9.99 -9.90 -22.57
C LYS A 126 -10.54 -10.37 -21.23
N CYS A 127 -11.79 -10.06 -20.92
CA CYS A 127 -12.44 -10.60 -19.73
C CYS A 127 -13.95 -10.70 -19.97
N THR A 128 -14.61 -11.61 -19.27
CA THR A 128 -16.06 -11.79 -19.31
C THR A 128 -16.83 -10.93 -18.28
N CYS A 129 -16.16 -9.98 -17.62
CA CYS A 129 -16.80 -9.12 -16.62
C CYS A 129 -17.53 -7.92 -17.26
N ASN A 130 -18.50 -7.37 -16.53
CA ASN A 130 -19.28 -6.22 -17.01
C ASN A 130 -18.39 -4.99 -17.30
N PHE A 131 -17.38 -4.75 -16.46
CA PHE A 131 -16.45 -3.63 -16.66
C PHE A 131 -15.76 -3.69 -18.03
N TYR A 132 -15.22 -4.85 -18.40
CA TYR A 132 -14.58 -5.06 -19.69
C TYR A 132 -15.59 -5.06 -20.85
N SER A 133 -16.79 -5.61 -20.64
CA SER A 133 -17.87 -5.55 -21.65
C SER A 133 -18.14 -4.11 -22.08
N GLN A 134 -18.28 -3.20 -21.12
CA GLN A 134 -18.61 -1.79 -21.33
C GLN A 134 -17.42 -0.96 -21.80
N ASN A 135 -16.22 -1.15 -21.21
CA ASN A 135 -15.10 -0.24 -21.37
C ASN A 135 -13.93 -0.81 -22.19
N LYS A 136 -13.91 -2.13 -22.43
CA LYS A 136 -12.76 -2.86 -22.96
C LYS A 136 -11.49 -2.49 -22.16
N MET A 137 -10.40 -2.15 -22.84
CA MET A 137 -9.15 -1.67 -22.23
C MET A 137 -9.03 -0.14 -22.20
N MET A 138 -10.06 0.61 -22.62
CA MET A 138 -9.98 2.08 -22.75
C MET A 138 -9.82 2.78 -21.39
N GLN A 139 -10.37 2.18 -20.33
CA GLN A 139 -10.19 2.64 -18.95
C GLN A 139 -9.18 1.78 -18.17
N GLY A 140 -8.30 1.09 -18.89
CA GLY A 140 -7.33 0.16 -18.35
C GLY A 140 -7.90 -1.23 -18.01
N PRO A 141 -7.06 -2.12 -17.44
CA PRO A 141 -7.44 -3.48 -17.10
C PRO A 141 -8.51 -3.52 -16.00
N CYS A 142 -9.41 -4.49 -16.06
CA CYS A 142 -10.36 -4.73 -14.97
C CYS A 142 -9.67 -5.35 -13.74
N GLU A 143 -10.36 -5.34 -12.60
CA GLU A 143 -9.96 -5.95 -11.34
C GLU A 143 -9.49 -7.42 -11.50
N HIS A 144 -10.12 -8.19 -12.39
CA HIS A 144 -9.74 -9.58 -12.66
C HIS A 144 -8.39 -9.71 -13.38
N MET A 145 -8.13 -8.85 -14.37
CA MET A 145 -6.84 -8.82 -15.07
C MET A 145 -5.72 -8.34 -14.13
N LEU A 146 -6.00 -7.33 -13.30
CA LEU A 146 -5.07 -6.86 -12.29
C LEU A 146 -4.75 -7.97 -11.27
N ALA A 147 -5.74 -8.78 -10.89
CA ALA A 147 -5.54 -9.92 -9.99
C ALA A 147 -4.59 -10.97 -10.60
N LEU A 148 -4.71 -11.29 -11.89
CA LEU A 148 -3.74 -12.16 -12.57
C LEU A 148 -2.32 -11.60 -12.47
N ARG A 149 -2.13 -10.32 -12.77
CA ARG A 149 -0.81 -9.67 -12.74
C ARG A 149 -0.22 -9.67 -11.33
N MET A 150 -1.02 -9.36 -10.32
CA MET A 150 -0.60 -9.41 -8.91
C MET A 150 -0.21 -10.82 -8.48
N MET A 151 -1.01 -11.84 -8.85
CA MET A 151 -0.72 -13.23 -8.51
C MET A 151 0.59 -13.74 -9.11
N VAL A 152 0.92 -13.33 -10.34
CA VAL A 152 2.21 -13.67 -10.97
C VAL A 152 3.36 -13.03 -10.21
N ARG A 153 3.24 -11.75 -9.83
CA ARG A 153 4.26 -11.06 -9.03
C ARG A 153 4.47 -11.72 -7.66
N GLU A 154 3.41 -12.19 -7.01
CA GLU A 154 3.52 -12.92 -5.74
C GLU A 154 4.20 -14.28 -5.92
N LYS A 155 3.87 -15.03 -6.99
CA LYS A 155 4.54 -16.29 -7.31
C LYS A 155 6.03 -16.13 -7.66
N GLN A 156 6.44 -14.98 -8.17
CA GLN A 156 7.85 -14.69 -8.50
C GLN A 156 8.69 -14.29 -7.28
N LYS A 157 8.05 -13.87 -6.18
CA LYS A 157 8.74 -13.50 -4.93
C LYS A 157 9.02 -14.70 -4.02
N GLN A 158 8.34 -15.82 -4.24
CA GLN A 158 8.51 -17.09 -3.53
C GLN A 158 9.58 -17.94 -4.20
#